data_AF-A0A1G5H2C9-F1
#
_entry.id   AF-A0A1G5H2C9-F1
#
_cell.length_a   1.000
_cell.length_b   1.000
_cell.length_c   1.000
_cell.angle_alpha   90.00
_cell.angle_beta   90.00
_cell.angle_gamma   90.00
#
_symmetry.space_group_name_H-M   'P 1'
#
loop_
_entity.id
_entity.type
_entity.pdbx_description
1 polymer ?
#
loop_
_entity_poly.entity_id
_entity_poly.type
_entity_poly.pdbx_seq_one_letter_code
_entity_poly.pdbx_strand_id
1 'polypeptide(L)' 'MSSHAQNALSLRNGAYMPSEIEALACELFERVCRDDSFEDLKRRAAFDRQDAGRLRHWIRAAHAMLAEEQSQRR' A
#
# COMPACT_ATOMS: atom_id res chain seq x y z
N MET A 1 -15.95 -0.62 -20.01
CA MET A 1 -15.76 -0.61 -18.54
C MET A 1 -14.74 -1.68 -18.21
N SER A 2 -13.48 -1.30 -18.00
CA SER A 2 -12.42 -2.11 -17.36
C SER A 2 -11.15 -1.24 -17.31
N SER A 3 -11.09 -0.34 -16.33
CA SER A 3 -10.00 0.63 -16.16
C SER A 3 -8.95 0.15 -15.14
N HIS A 4 -8.84 -1.15 -14.87
CA HIS A 4 -7.97 -1.70 -13.82
C HIS A 4 -6.75 -2.48 -14.33
N ALA A 5 -6.32 -2.23 -15.57
CA ALA A 5 -5.17 -2.92 -16.18
C ALA A 5 -3.95 -2.00 -16.40
N GLN A 6 -3.78 -0.98 -15.55
CA GLN A 6 -2.69 0.00 -15.69
C GLN A 6 -1.89 0.17 -14.39
N ASN A 7 -1.27 -0.90 -13.89
CA ASN A 7 -0.22 -0.73 -12.88
C ASN A 7 0.85 -1.84 -12.92
N ALA A 8 1.04 -2.48 -14.07
CA ALA A 8 1.98 -3.60 -14.22
C ALA A 8 3.43 -3.16 -14.55
N LEU A 9 3.74 -1.86 -14.60
CA LEU A 9 5.04 -1.39 -15.11
C LEU A 9 5.53 -0.13 -14.38
N SER A 10 6.08 -0.28 -13.18
CA SER A 10 6.99 0.73 -12.60
C SER A 10 8.26 0.09 -12.01
N LEU A 11 8.78 -0.92 -12.70
CA LEU A 11 10.15 -1.41 -12.52
C LEU A 11 11.17 -0.43 -13.12
N ARG A 12 11.37 0.73 -12.50
CA ARG A 12 12.50 1.61 -12.81
C ARG A 12 13.51 1.47 -11.66
N ASN A 13 14.44 0.51 -11.77
CA ASN A 13 15.57 0.22 -10.86
C ASN A 13 15.37 -0.69 -9.63
N GLY A 14 14.35 -1.55 -9.57
CA GLY A 14 14.26 -2.59 -8.53
C GLY A 14 13.86 -2.09 -7.14
N ALA A 15 13.55 -0.80 -7.00
CA ALA A 15 12.83 -0.25 -5.87
C ALA A 15 11.43 0.14 -6.35
N TYR A 16 10.39 -0.37 -5.68
CA TYR A 16 9.02 0.05 -5.94
C TYR A 16 8.87 1.54 -5.66
N MET A 17 8.09 2.22 -6.49
CA MET A 17 7.77 3.62 -6.30
C MET A 17 6.93 3.79 -5.03
N PRO A 18 7.07 4.91 -4.29
CA PRO A 18 6.23 5.20 -3.12
C PRO A 18 4.73 5.06 -3.41
N SER A 19 4.30 5.40 -4.63
CA SER A 19 2.92 5.24 -5.10
C SER A 19 2.47 3.78 -5.24
N GLU A 20 3.36 2.85 -5.58
CA GLU A 20 3.03 1.41 -5.70
C GLU A 20 2.87 0.79 -4.31
N ILE A 21 3.75 1.15 -3.38
CA ILE A 21 3.67 0.71 -1.98
C ILE A 21 2.38 1.23 -1.34
N GLU A 22 2.05 2.50 -1.59
CA GLU A 22 0.83 3.11 -1.08
C GLU A 22 -0.44 2.50 -1.71
N ALA A 23 -0.43 2.24 -3.01
CA ALA A 23 -1.53 1.55 -3.68
C ALA A 23 -1.77 0.16 -3.09
N LEU A 24 -0.70 -0.62 -2.88
CA LEU A 24 -0.83 -1.94 -2.26
C LEU A 24 -1.29 -1.86 -0.80
N ALA A 25 -0.78 -0.89 -0.04
CA ALA A 25 -1.25 -0.66 1.34
C ALA A 25 -2.74 -0.30 1.38
N CYS A 26 -3.22 0.50 0.43
CA CYS A 26 -4.63 0.83 0.25
C CYS A 26 -5.46 -0.42 -0.04
N GLU A 27 -5.08 -1.22 -1.04
CA GLU A 27 -5.78 -2.47 -1.38
C GLU A 27 -5.86 -3.45 -0.21
N LEU A 28 -4.76 -3.60 0.54
CA LEU A 28 -4.73 -4.46 1.73
C LEU A 28 -5.64 -3.95 2.84
N PHE A 29 -5.63 -2.63 3.09
CA PHE A 29 -6.46 -2.01 4.11
C PHE A 29 -7.94 -2.13 3.77
N GLU A 30 -8.35 -1.73 2.57
CA GLU A 30 -9.76 -1.74 2.14
C GLU A 30 -10.33 -3.17 2.04
N ARG A 31 -9.48 -4.16 1.78
CA ARG A 31 -9.88 -5.58 1.82
C ARG A 31 -10.27 -6.04 3.22
N VAL A 32 -9.61 -5.51 4.26
CA VAL A 32 -9.81 -5.89 5.67
C VAL A 32 -10.83 -4.99 6.36
N CYS A 33 -10.83 -3.69 6.04
CA CYS A 33 -11.70 -2.68 6.63
C CYS A 33 -12.69 -2.17 5.56
N ARG A 34 -13.91 -2.73 5.55
CA ARG A 34 -14.97 -2.29 4.61
C ARG A 34 -15.65 -0.98 5.00
N ASP A 35 -15.63 -0.64 6.28
CA ASP A 35 -16.30 0.55 6.83
C ASP A 35 -15.36 1.75 6.93
N ASP A 36 -14.09 1.61 6.53
CA ASP A 36 -13.08 2.64 6.68
C ASP A 36 -12.23 2.76 5.41
N SER A 37 -11.78 3.97 5.09
CA SER A 37 -10.95 4.23 3.91
C SER A 37 -9.51 4.49 4.31
N PHE A 38 -8.58 4.04 3.47
CA PHE A 38 -7.15 4.30 3.67
C PHE A 38 -6.84 5.82 3.67
N GLU A 39 -7.57 6.61 2.89
CA GLU A 39 -7.43 8.07 2.88
C GLU A 39 -7.90 8.72 4.18
N ASP A 40 -8.96 8.19 4.80
CA ASP A 40 -9.42 8.65 6.11
C ASP A 40 -8.44 8.24 7.22
N LEU A 41 -7.82 7.06 7.12
CA LEU A 41 -6.71 6.66 7.99
C LEU A 41 -5.53 7.63 7.87
N LYS A 42 -5.13 8.02 6.65
CA LYS A 42 -4.06 9.01 6.44
C LYS A 42 -4.38 10.37 7.04
N ARG A 43 -5.62 10.85 6.87
CA ARG A 43 -6.05 12.11 7.49
C ARG A 43 -6.01 12.05 9.01
N ARG A 44 -6.48 10.95 9.62
CA ARG A 44 -6.44 10.77 11.09
C ARG A 44 -5.02 10.60 11.62
N ALA A 45 -4.15 9.89 10.90
CA ALA A 45 -2.75 9.68 11.25
C ALA A 45 -1.94 10.98 11.41
N ALA A 46 -2.38 12.10 10.81
CA ALA A 46 -1.77 13.40 11.02
C ALA A 46 -1.97 13.94 12.45
N PHE A 47 -3.01 13.51 13.14
CA PHE A 47 -3.42 14.03 14.45
C PHE A 47 -3.38 12.97 15.56
N ASP A 48 -3.53 11.69 15.21
CA ASP A 48 -3.58 10.56 16.14
C ASP A 48 -2.37 9.63 15.96
N ARG A 49 -1.63 9.40 17.06
CA ARG A 49 -0.43 8.55 17.05
C ARG A 49 -0.73 7.06 16.88
N GLN A 50 -1.89 6.59 17.33
CA GLN A 50 -2.34 5.22 17.09
C GLN A 50 -2.63 5.03 15.60
N ASP A 51 -3.31 5.98 14.97
CA ASP A 51 -3.54 5.97 13.52
C ASP A 51 -2.25 6.10 12.71
N ALA A 52 -1.30 6.91 13.15
CA ALA A 52 0.03 6.95 12.55
C ALA A 52 0.75 5.59 12.64
N GLY A 53 0.58 4.89 13.77
CA GLY A 53 1.07 3.53 13.95
C GLY A 53 0.42 2.54 12.99
N ARG A 54 -0.92 2.62 12.84
CA ARG A 54 -1.68 1.80 11.89
C ARG A 54 -1.24 2.05 10.45
N LEU A 55 -1.11 3.31 10.04
CA LEU A 55 -0.65 3.66 8.70
C LEU A 55 0.76 3.10 8.41
N ARG A 56 1.70 3.27 9.34
CA ARG A 56 3.05 2.68 9.21
C ARG A 56 3.03 1.17 9.12
N HIS A 57 2.13 0.51 9.85
CA HIS A 57 2.00 -0.94 9.80
C HIS A 57 1.61 -1.42 8.40
N TRP A 58 0.59 -0.79 7.79
CA TRP A 58 0.13 -1.15 6.45
C TRP A 58 1.16 -0.87 5.36
N ILE A 59 1.85 0.28 5.44
CA ILE A 59 2.97 0.59 4.53
C ILE A 59 4.08 -0.47 4.66
N ARG A 60 4.40 -0.91 5.89
CA ARG A 60 5.42 -1.95 6.11
C ARG A 60 4.98 -3.31 5.58
N ALA A 61 3.71 -3.67 5.72
CA ALA A 61 3.16 -4.90 5.15
C ALA A 61 3.25 -4.89 3.62
N ALA A 62 2.88 -3.78 2.98
CA ALA A 62 3.01 -3.60 1.54
C ALA A 62 4.48 -3.74 1.09
N HIS A 63 5.43 -3.11 1.80
CA HIS A 63 6.86 -3.29 1.52
C HIS A 63 7.32 -4.75 1.59
N ALA A 64 6.86 -5.51 2.60
CA ALA A 64 7.23 -6.91 2.76
C ALA A 64 6.71 -7.77 1.60
N MET A 65 5.43 -7.60 1.23
CA MET A 65 4.83 -8.34 0.12
C MET A 65 5.51 -8.05 -1.22
N LEU A 66 5.85 -6.79 -1.47
CA LEU A 66 6.56 -6.37 -2.66
C LEU A 66 7.99 -6.93 -2.70
N ALA A 67 8.69 -6.98 -1.55
CA ALA A 67 10.01 -7.59 -1.46
C ALA A 67 9.96 -9.13 -1.67
N GLU A 68 8.92 -9.79 -1.17
CA GLU A 68 8.66 -11.21 -1.42
C GLU A 68 8.39 -11.47 -2.91
N GLU A 69 7.56 -10.65 -3.56
CA GLU A 69 7.28 -10.78 -5.00
C GLU A 69 8.54 -10.65 -5.86
N GLN A 70 9.44 -9.71 -5.54
CA GLN A 70 10.73 -9.58 -6.23
C GLN A 70 11.64 -10.80 -6.02
N SER A 71 11.62 -11.36 -4.82
CA SER A 71 12.42 -12.54 -4.47
C SER A 71 11.92 -13.79 -5.18
N GLN A 72 10.61 -13.88 -5.43
CA GLN A 72 10.00 -15.00 -6.15
C GLN A 72 10.13 -14.90 -7.67
N ARG A 73 10.41 -13.70 -8.20
CA ARG A 73 10.61 -13.44 -9.63
C ARG A 73 12.07 -13.52 -10.09
N ARG A 74 13.03 -13.68 -9.18
CA ARG A 74 14.45 -13.91 -9.49
C ARG A 74 14.79 -15.40 -9.49
#